data_AF-A0A367QU00-F1
#
_entry.id   AF-A0A367QU00-F1
#
_cell.length_a   1.000
_cell.length_b   1.000
_cell.length_c   1.000
_cell.angle_alpha   90.00
_cell.angle_beta   90.00
_cell.angle_gamma   90.00
#
_symmetry.space_group_name_H-M   'P 1'
#
loop_
_entity.id
_entity.type
_entity.pdbx_description
1 polymer ?
#
loop_
_entity_poly.entity_id
_entity_poly.type
_entity_poly.pdbx_seq_one_letter_code
_entity_poly.pdbx_strand_id
1 'polypeptide(L)' 'MVTDSSLLRLTWTIVEETPNFELLSLTDTGLIKVLLQQIASKILLSGEDVCALYGYIGSKTTLIRDLAESRLTF' A
#
# COMPACT_ATOMS: atom_id res chain seq x y z
N MET A 1 -8.19 6.75 17.01
CA MET A 1 -9.50 6.25 16.53
C MET A 1 -9.86 7.05 15.28
N VAL A 2 -10.24 6.35 14.21
CA VAL A 2 -10.30 6.81 12.81
C VAL A 2 -8.94 6.77 12.12
N THR A 3 -8.75 5.69 11.39
CA THR A 3 -8.14 5.70 10.05
C THR A 3 -8.58 6.97 9.31
N ASP A 4 -7.76 8.02 9.33
CA ASP A 4 -8.01 9.22 8.55
C ASP A 4 -8.30 8.80 7.11
N SER A 5 -9.48 9.14 6.61
CA SER A 5 -9.89 8.84 5.22
C SER A 5 -8.80 9.30 4.23
N SER A 6 -8.11 10.39 4.58
CA SER A 6 -6.92 10.92 3.91
C SER A 6 -5.80 9.90 3.77
N LEU A 7 -5.46 9.17 4.83
CA LEU A 7 -4.36 8.21 4.87
C LEU A 7 -4.69 6.94 4.06
N LEU A 8 -5.93 6.46 4.16
CA LEU A 8 -6.41 5.34 3.37
C LEU A 8 -6.46 5.70 1.89
N ARG A 9 -6.96 6.89 1.55
CA ARG A 9 -6.95 7.39 0.17
C ARG A 9 -5.53 7.50 -0.36
N LEU A 10 -4.61 8.06 0.42
CA LEU A 10 -3.19 8.14 0.05
C LEU A 10 -2.60 6.76 -0.22
N THR A 11 -2.92 5.76 0.63
CA THR A 11 -2.48 4.37 0.44
C THR A 11 -2.94 3.83 -0.91
N TRP A 12 -4.21 3.99 -1.26
CA TRP A 12 -4.74 3.54 -2.55
C TRP A 12 -4.17 4.32 -3.73
N THR A 13 -3.98 5.63 -3.60
CA THR A 13 -3.30 6.44 -4.61
C THR A 13 -1.87 5.93 -4.87
N ILE A 14 -1.12 5.61 -3.82
CA ILE A 14 0.24 5.05 -3.94
C ILE A 14 0.19 3.68 -4.64
N VAL A 15 -0.78 2.82 -4.30
CA VAL A 15 -0.97 1.51 -4.95
C VAL A 15 -1.26 1.69 -6.45
N GLU A 16 -2.08 2.67 -6.81
CA GLU A 16 -2.39 2.98 -8.21
C GLU A 16 -1.17 3.56 -8.96
N GLU A 17 -0.38 4.41 -8.30
CA GLU A 17 0.87 4.97 -8.85
C GLU A 17 1.99 3.92 -8.95
N THR A 18 1.99 2.91 -8.10
CA THR A 18 3.03 1.88 -8.07
C THR A 18 2.90 0.97 -9.32
N PRO A 19 4.02 0.70 -10.02
CA PRO A 19 4.02 -0.19 -11.17
C PRO A 19 3.54 -1.61 -10.82
N ASN A 20 2.73 -2.19 -11.70
CA ASN A 20 2.16 -3.53 -11.54
C ASN A 20 3.23 -4.62 -11.33
N PHE A 21 4.35 -4.52 -12.07
CA PHE A 21 5.48 -5.44 -11.93
C PHE A 21 6.04 -5.44 -10.51
N GLU A 22 6.14 -4.27 -9.86
CA GLU A 22 6.64 -4.15 -8.50
C GLU A 22 5.64 -4.74 -7.49
N LEU A 23 4.33 -4.47 -7.66
CA LEU A 23 3.29 -5.05 -6.80
C LEU A 23 3.21 -6.59 -6.92
N LEU A 24 3.46 -7.15 -8.09
CA LEU A 24 3.31 -8.59 -8.34
C LEU A 24 4.59 -9.39 -8.11
N SER A 25 5.77 -8.78 -8.28
CA SER A 25 7.07 -9.46 -8.06
C SER A 25 7.47 -9.56 -6.60
N LEU A 26 6.92 -8.72 -5.73
CA LEU A 26 7.28 -8.68 -4.31
C LEU A 26 6.48 -9.69 -3.46
N THR A 27 7.16 -10.23 -2.45
CA THR A 27 6.50 -10.95 -1.35
C THR A 27 5.55 -10.04 -0.58
N ASP A 28 4.61 -10.59 0.18
CA ASP A 28 3.65 -9.78 0.96
C ASP A 28 4.38 -8.76 1.86
N THR A 29 5.42 -9.21 2.55
CA THR A 29 6.24 -8.34 3.39
C THR A 29 7.00 -7.28 2.59
N GLY A 30 7.48 -7.62 1.39
CA GLY A 30 8.16 -6.69 0.49
C GLY A 30 7.21 -5.60 -0.01
N LEU A 31 6.03 -5.99 -0.47
CA LEU A 31 4.97 -5.10 -0.93
C LEU A 31 4.56 -4.13 0.17
N ILE A 32 4.31 -4.62 1.39
CA ILE A 32 3.94 -3.77 2.52
C ILE A 32 5.02 -2.73 2.79
N LYS A 33 6.30 -3.14 2.81
CA LYS A 33 7.42 -2.23 3.06
C LYS A 33 7.55 -1.16 1.99
N VAL A 34 7.45 -1.52 0.71
CA VAL A 34 7.54 -0.57 -0.41
C VAL A 34 6.42 0.46 -0.33
N LEU A 35 5.18 0.01 -0.15
CA LEU A 35 4.03 0.94 -0.04
C LEU A 35 4.17 1.85 1.19
N LEU A 36 4.60 1.29 2.32
CA LEU A 36 4.82 2.07 3.54
C LEU A 36 5.93 3.11 3.38
N GLN A 37 7.02 2.77 2.69
CA GLN A 37 8.10 3.71 2.37
C GLN A 37 7.62 4.84 1.46
N GLN A 38 6.84 4.52 0.42
CA GLN A 38 6.28 5.54 -0.47
C GLN A 38 5.31 6.47 0.26
N ILE A 39 4.48 5.95 1.16
CA ILE A 39 3.57 6.75 1.99
C ILE A 39 4.38 7.65 2.94
N ALA A 40 5.40 7.10 3.62
CA ALA A 40 6.29 7.84 4.50
C ALA A 40 7.08 8.95 3.77
N SER A 41 7.28 8.80 2.46
CA SER A 41 7.90 9.84 1.63
C SER A 41 6.94 11.00 1.31
N LYS A 42 5.61 10.80 1.40
CA LYS A 42 4.61 11.84 1.14
C LYS A 42 4.13 12.53 2.43
N ILE A 43 4.12 11.82 3.55
CA ILE A 43 3.66 12.33 4.85
C ILE A 43 4.53 11.85 6.00
N LEU A 44 4.58 12.64 7.09
CA LEU A 44 5.18 12.22 8.35
C LEU A 44 4.26 11.18 9.02
N LEU A 45 4.75 9.95 9.12
CA LEU A 45 4.07 8.87 9.84
C LEU A 45 4.62 8.78 11.26
N SER A 46 3.73 8.68 12.24
CA SER A 46 4.13 8.28 13.60
C SER A 46 4.39 6.77 13.66
N GLY A 47 5.05 6.30 14.73
CA GLY A 47 5.27 4.87 14.93
C GLY A 47 3.96 4.06 15.02
N GLU A 48 2.89 4.68 15.54
CA GLU A 48 1.56 4.07 15.58
C GLU A 48 0.94 3.97 14.18
N ASP A 49 1.05 5.03 13.37
CA ASP A 49 0.57 5.04 11.98
C ASP A 49 1.27 3.97 11.14
N VAL A 50 2.59 3.81 11.31
CA VAL A 50 3.37 2.77 10.64
C VAL A 50 2.85 1.38 11.00
N CYS A 51 2.61 1.11 12.28
CA CYS A 51 2.12 -0.18 12.73
C CYS A 51 0.69 -0.46 12.21
N ALA A 52 -0.18 0.55 12.26
CA ALA A 52 -1.55 0.48 11.75
C ALA A 52 -1.58 0.25 10.23
N LEU A 53 -0.78 1.00 9.47
CA LEU A 53 -0.65 0.84 8.02
C LEU A 53 -0.08 -0.52 7.65
N TYR A 54 0.94 -0.99 8.38
CA TYR A 54 1.52 -2.30 8.14
C TYR A 54 0.46 -3.41 8.25
N GLY A 55 -0.34 -3.39 9.33
CA GLY A 55 -1.44 -4.33 9.52
C GLY A 55 -2.54 -4.17 8.46
N TYR A 56 -2.90 -2.92 8.14
CA TYR A 56 -3.93 -2.63 7.14
C TYR A 56 -3.53 -3.10 5.74
N ILE A 57 -2.36 -2.69 5.24
CA ILE A 57 -1.83 -3.10 3.93
C ILE A 57 -1.64 -4.61 3.90
N GLY A 58 -1.13 -5.21 4.98
CA GLY A 58 -0.98 -6.66 5.08
C GLY A 58 -2.31 -7.41 4.97
N SER A 59 -3.41 -6.86 5.48
CA SER A 59 -4.76 -7.42 5.29
C SER A 59 -5.33 -7.23 3.88
N LYS A 60 -4.68 -6.43 3.04
CA LYS A 60 -5.14 -6.02 1.71
C LYS A 60 -4.18 -6.43 0.59
N THR A 61 -3.07 -7.11 0.89
CA THR A 61 -2.08 -7.59 -0.08
C THR A 61 -2.72 -8.37 -1.22
N THR A 62 -3.65 -9.29 -0.92
CA THR A 62 -4.39 -10.03 -1.96
C THR A 62 -5.18 -9.12 -2.89
N LEU A 63 -5.87 -8.11 -2.35
CA LEU A 63 -6.67 -7.17 -3.13
C LEU A 63 -5.79 -6.22 -3.96
N ILE A 64 -4.63 -5.84 -3.42
CA ILE A 64 -3.64 -5.02 -4.13
C ILE A 64 -3.07 -5.80 -5.33
N ARG A 65 -2.77 -7.09 -5.16
CA ARG A 65 -2.32 -7.95 -6.27
C ARG A 65 -3.40 -8.15 -7.31
N ASP A 66 -4.62 -8.45 -6.89
CA ASP A 66 -5.76 -8.61 -7.81
C ASP A 66 -6.00 -7.34 -8.65
N LEU A 67 -5.93 -6.17 -8.02
CA LEU A 67 -5.99 -4.88 -8.73
C LEU A 67 -4.83 -4.69 -9.72
N ALA A 68 -3.61 -5.06 -9.32
CA ALA A 68 -2.45 -4.99 -10.19
C ALA A 68 -2.56 -5.96 -11.39
N GLU A 69 -3.10 -7.17 -11.21
CA GLU A 69 -3.36 -8.13 -12.29
C GLU A 69 -4.46 -7.62 -13.23
N SER A 70 -5.55 -7.08 -12.69
CA SER A 70 -6.65 -6.50 -13.49
C SER A 70 -6.17 -5.37 -14.39
N ARG A 71 -5.21 -4.56 -13.94
CA ARG A 71 -4.61 -3.45 -14.71
C ARG A 71 -3.68 -3.91 -15.83
N LEU A 72 -3.12 -5.12 -15.77
CA LEU A 72 -2.28 -5.69 -16.83
C LEU A 72 -3.09 -6.20 -18.03
N THR A 73 -4.41 -6.32 -17.88
CA THR A 73 -5.31 -6.92 -18.87
C THR A 73 -5.83 -5.90 -19.92
N PHE A 74 -5.14 -4.77 -20.12
CA PHE A 74 -5.50 -3.73 -21.11
C PHE A 74 -4.37 -3.43 -22.08
#